data_AF-A0A960AM22-F1
#
_entry.id   AF-A0A960AM22-F1
#
_cell.length_a   1.000
_cell.length_b   1.000
_cell.length_c   1.000
_cell.angle_alpha   90.00
_cell.angle_beta   90.00
_cell.angle_gamma   90.00
#
_symmetry.space_group_name_H-M   'P 1'
#
loop_
_entity.id
_entity.type
_entity.pdbx_description
1 polymer ?
#
loop_
_entity_poly.entity_id
_entity_poly.type
_entity_poly.pdbx_seq_one_letter_code
_entity_poly.pdbx_strand_id
1 'polypeptide(L)'
;ADPVLVSKAAKMLVDAQQPVIHAGSGVYHAGAEPELARLAQLLAAPVTTSWAARGALPENLLEAIPMTALAVNDEVRSSADVALIVGSRMGETDWWGKAPNWAKPGSQATIQIDNDEARLGVNKPVTVALLADAKEALRALADAVEELGAPPNKQVRIKALEGWRAQWDAERAKLDKPLASHGAPVHPAHVPSIAQSVMPEDTVWVFDGGNTAV
;
A
#
# COMPACT_ATOMS: atom_id res chain seq x y z
N ALA A 1 17.25 -12.68 0.35
CA ALA A 1 16.14 -13.60 0.01
C ALA A 1 16.66 -14.68 -0.95
N ASP A 2 16.04 -15.87 -0.99
CA ASP A 2 16.39 -16.94 -1.92
C ASP A 2 16.23 -16.46 -3.38
N PRO A 3 17.29 -16.47 -4.22
CA PRO A 3 17.23 -15.99 -5.60
C PRO A 3 16.18 -16.69 -6.48
N VAL A 4 15.92 -17.98 -6.25
CA VAL A 4 14.92 -18.75 -7.02
C VAL A 4 13.52 -18.25 -6.69
N LEU A 5 13.25 -18.00 -5.40
CA LEU A 5 11.95 -17.48 -4.95
C LEU A 5 11.76 -16.02 -5.38
N VAL A 6 12.82 -15.20 -5.35
CA VAL A 6 12.80 -13.81 -5.87
C VAL A 6 12.46 -13.80 -7.35
N SER A 7 13.14 -14.61 -8.17
CA SER A 7 12.87 -14.70 -9.61
C SER A 7 11.43 -15.12 -9.90
N LYS A 8 10.93 -16.12 -9.16
CA LYS A 8 9.53 -16.56 -9.25
C LYS A 8 8.55 -15.44 -8.89
N ALA A 9 8.77 -14.74 -7.77
CA ALA A 9 7.93 -13.63 -7.32
C ALA A 9 7.94 -12.46 -8.30
N ALA A 10 9.10 -12.06 -8.80
CA ALA A 10 9.24 -11.01 -9.81
C ALA A 10 8.46 -11.34 -11.08
N LYS A 11 8.58 -12.58 -11.59
CA LYS A 11 7.80 -13.04 -12.74
C LYS A 11 6.30 -12.97 -12.50
N MET A 12 5.83 -13.41 -11.32
CA MET A 12 4.41 -13.31 -10.95
C MET A 12 3.90 -11.86 -10.96
N LEU A 13 4.70 -10.91 -10.45
CA LEU A 13 4.33 -9.49 -10.41
C LEU A 13 4.34 -8.83 -11.81
N VAL A 14 5.29 -9.22 -12.67
CA VAL A 14 5.36 -8.74 -14.06
C VAL A 14 4.18 -9.28 -14.88
N ASP A 15 3.84 -10.55 -14.74
CA ASP A 15 2.77 -11.21 -15.51
C ASP A 15 1.35 -10.89 -15.00
N ALA A 16 1.22 -10.35 -13.78
CA ALA A 16 -0.07 -10.04 -13.14
C ALA A 16 -0.95 -9.12 -14.00
N GLN A 17 -2.27 -9.29 -13.94
CA GLN A 17 -3.18 -8.34 -14.58
C GLN A 17 -3.36 -7.08 -13.74
N GLN A 18 -3.51 -7.22 -12.42
CA GLN A 18 -3.66 -6.13 -11.46
C GLN A 18 -2.92 -6.50 -10.15
N PRO A 19 -1.60 -6.29 -10.08
CA PRO A 19 -0.89 -6.51 -8.82
C PRO A 19 -1.21 -5.41 -7.80
N VAL A 20 -1.12 -5.72 -6.51
CA VAL A 20 -1.12 -4.73 -5.42
C VAL A 20 0.08 -4.96 -4.52
N ILE A 21 0.70 -3.89 -4.02
CA ILE A 21 1.67 -3.94 -2.94
C ILE A 21 0.98 -3.45 -1.66
N HIS A 22 1.10 -4.20 -0.57
CA HIS A 22 0.60 -3.81 0.74
C HIS A 22 1.77 -3.71 1.72
N ALA A 23 2.12 -2.48 2.09
CA ALA A 23 3.23 -2.18 2.98
C ALA A 23 2.80 -2.14 4.45
N GLY A 24 3.45 -2.95 5.28
CA GLY A 24 3.36 -2.89 6.73
C GLY A 24 4.49 -2.07 7.36
N SER A 25 4.46 -1.91 8.69
CA SER A 25 5.50 -1.14 9.40
C SER A 25 6.89 -1.75 9.30
N GLY A 26 7.02 -3.01 8.86
CA GLY A 26 8.32 -3.60 8.53
C GLY A 26 9.08 -2.84 7.44
N VAL A 27 8.39 -2.11 6.56
CA VAL A 27 9.06 -1.22 5.57
C VAL A 27 9.80 -0.10 6.27
N TYR A 28 9.16 0.58 7.23
CA TYR A 28 9.79 1.63 8.04
C TYR A 28 10.91 1.10 8.92
N HIS A 29 10.68 -0.02 9.59
CA HIS A 29 11.71 -0.62 10.46
C HIS A 29 12.97 -1.03 9.68
N ALA A 30 12.84 -1.36 8.40
CA ALA A 30 13.95 -1.69 7.51
C ALA A 30 14.54 -0.48 6.77
N GLY A 31 13.90 0.70 6.82
CA GLY A 31 14.28 1.85 5.99
C GLY A 31 14.23 1.53 4.50
N ALA A 32 13.13 0.90 4.06
CA ALA A 32 12.93 0.33 2.74
C ALA A 32 11.99 1.15 1.82
N GLU A 33 11.66 2.39 2.21
CA GLU A 33 10.79 3.30 1.46
C GLU A 33 11.32 3.57 0.03
N PRO A 34 12.63 3.81 -0.20
CA PRO A 34 13.15 3.98 -1.56
C PRO A 34 12.98 2.74 -2.44
N GLU A 35 13.21 1.56 -1.89
CA GLU A 35 13.05 0.29 -2.60
C GLU A 35 11.58 -0.03 -2.90
N LEU A 36 10.68 0.30 -1.97
CA LEU A 36 9.22 0.21 -2.17
C LEU A 36 8.79 1.11 -3.33
N ALA A 37 9.23 2.38 -3.34
CA ALA A 37 8.90 3.34 -4.39
C ALA A 37 9.41 2.86 -5.76
N ARG A 38 10.66 2.40 -5.84
CA ARG A 38 11.24 1.87 -7.09
C ARG A 38 10.43 0.68 -7.62
N LEU A 39 10.12 -0.30 -6.77
CA LEU A 39 9.37 -1.48 -7.20
C LEU A 39 7.95 -1.12 -7.68
N ALA A 40 7.26 -0.24 -6.95
CA ALA A 40 5.92 0.22 -7.31
C ALA A 40 5.90 0.88 -8.70
N GLN A 41 6.85 1.78 -8.99
CA GLN A 41 6.98 2.49 -10.27
C GLN A 41 7.38 1.57 -11.43
N LEU A 42 8.28 0.60 -11.18
CA LEU A 42 8.64 -0.41 -12.18
C LEU A 42 7.41 -1.19 -12.64
N LEU A 43 6.59 -1.63 -11.68
CA LEU A 43 5.39 -2.42 -11.91
C LEU A 43 4.15 -1.61 -12.32
N ALA A 44 4.17 -0.29 -12.11
CA ALA A 44 2.96 0.54 -12.06
C ALA A 44 1.87 -0.11 -11.17
N ALA A 45 2.27 -0.53 -9.97
CA ALA A 45 1.40 -1.23 -9.04
C ALA A 45 0.91 -0.28 -7.93
N PRO A 46 -0.39 -0.27 -7.58
CA PRO A 46 -0.87 0.48 -6.43
C PRO A 46 -0.24 -0.04 -5.13
N VAL A 47 0.08 0.90 -4.25
CA VAL A 47 0.61 0.67 -2.91
C VAL A 47 -0.45 1.09 -1.90
N THR A 48 -0.95 0.11 -1.15
CA THR A 48 -1.74 0.32 0.06
C THR A 48 -0.84 0.14 1.28
N THR A 49 -1.24 0.68 2.43
CA THR A 49 -0.46 0.60 3.67
C THR A 49 -1.30 0.05 4.80
N SER A 50 -0.67 -0.60 5.78
CA SER A 50 -1.27 -0.69 7.12
C SER A 50 -1.29 0.69 7.78
N TRP A 51 -2.11 0.92 8.81
CA TRP A 51 -2.09 2.21 9.53
C TRP A 51 -0.72 2.61 10.06
N ALA A 52 0.07 1.63 10.51
CA ALA A 52 1.43 1.85 11.03
C ALA A 52 2.47 2.11 9.93
N ALA A 53 2.08 2.00 8.66
CA ALA A 53 2.93 2.23 7.49
C ALA A 53 2.46 3.42 6.64
N ARG A 54 1.50 4.23 7.13
CA ARG A 54 1.08 5.46 6.44
C ARG A 54 2.30 6.35 6.17
N GLY A 55 2.42 6.82 4.94
CA GLY A 55 3.58 7.62 4.48
C GLY A 55 4.77 6.81 3.97
N ALA A 56 4.76 5.47 4.04
CA ALA A 56 5.87 4.64 3.57
C ALA A 56 6.13 4.79 2.07
N LEU A 57 5.15 5.31 1.34
CA LEU A 57 5.28 5.88 0.02
C LEU A 57 4.73 7.31 0.05
N PRO A 58 5.44 8.32 -0.50
CA PRO A 58 4.92 9.67 -0.61
C PRO A 58 3.56 9.69 -1.32
N GLU A 59 2.54 10.25 -0.67
CA GLU A 59 1.15 10.16 -1.15
C GLU A 59 0.90 10.97 -2.44
N ASN A 60 1.85 11.82 -2.84
CA ASN A 60 1.82 12.53 -4.13
C ASN A 60 2.17 11.63 -5.33
N LEU A 61 2.82 10.47 -5.11
CA LEU A 61 3.08 9.49 -6.17
C LEU A 61 1.79 8.83 -6.64
N LEU A 62 1.71 8.54 -7.94
CA LEU A 62 0.53 7.98 -8.58
C LEU A 62 0.20 6.58 -8.04
N GLU A 63 1.22 5.81 -7.67
CA GLU A 63 1.11 4.49 -7.10
C GLU A 63 0.55 4.50 -5.67
N ALA A 64 0.62 5.63 -4.96
CA ALA A 64 0.19 5.70 -3.57
C ALA A 64 -1.35 5.74 -3.45
N ILE A 65 -1.91 4.76 -2.74
CA ILE A 65 -3.29 4.75 -2.29
C ILE A 65 -3.29 5.06 -0.78
N PRO A 66 -3.61 6.31 -0.37
CA PRO A 66 -3.59 6.71 1.04
C PRO A 66 -4.48 5.79 1.87
N MET A 67 -4.05 5.40 3.08
CA MET A 67 -4.85 4.49 3.94
C MET A 67 -6.24 5.06 4.27
N THR A 68 -6.38 6.40 4.26
CA THR A 68 -7.65 7.09 4.48
C THR A 68 -8.64 6.93 3.33
N ALA A 69 -8.19 6.53 2.14
CA ALA A 69 -9.03 6.23 0.98
C ALA A 69 -9.68 4.85 1.11
N LEU A 70 -10.45 4.60 2.18
CA LEU A 70 -10.88 3.27 2.61
C LEU A 70 -11.57 2.46 1.50
N ALA A 71 -12.53 3.06 0.79
CA ALA A 71 -13.24 2.40 -0.30
C ALA A 71 -12.32 2.02 -1.47
N VAL A 72 -11.37 2.90 -1.82
CA VAL A 72 -10.38 2.65 -2.87
C VAL A 72 -9.40 1.57 -2.44
N ASN A 73 -8.96 1.57 -1.17
CA ASN A 73 -8.13 0.50 -0.63
C ASN A 73 -8.84 -0.85 -0.70
N ASP A 74 -10.12 -0.92 -0.35
CA ASP A 74 -10.90 -2.16 -0.44
C ASP A 74 -11.04 -2.63 -1.89
N GLU A 75 -11.33 -1.72 -2.81
CA GLU A 75 -11.43 -2.02 -4.24
C GLU A 75 -10.11 -2.58 -4.78
N VAL A 76 -9.00 -1.85 -4.58
CA VAL A 76 -7.66 -2.24 -5.03
C VAL A 76 -7.23 -3.58 -4.44
N ARG A 77 -7.40 -3.78 -3.13
CA ARG A 77 -7.01 -5.03 -2.45
C ARG A 77 -7.87 -6.22 -2.86
N SER A 78 -9.16 -5.99 -3.14
CA SER A 78 -10.12 -7.04 -3.49
C SER A 78 -10.11 -7.43 -4.97
N SER A 79 -9.76 -6.49 -5.87
CA SER A 79 -9.69 -6.74 -7.31
C SER A 79 -8.35 -7.34 -7.77
N ALA A 80 -7.29 -7.18 -6.97
CA ALA A 80 -5.96 -7.62 -7.35
C ALA A 80 -5.83 -9.15 -7.49
N ASP A 81 -5.17 -9.60 -8.56
CA ASP A 81 -4.90 -11.03 -8.82
C ASP A 81 -3.58 -11.50 -8.17
N VAL A 82 -2.65 -10.58 -7.88
CA VAL A 82 -1.43 -10.84 -7.12
C VAL A 82 -1.26 -9.78 -6.03
N ALA A 83 -1.12 -10.19 -4.77
CA ALA A 83 -0.81 -9.30 -3.66
C ALA A 83 0.62 -9.54 -3.15
N LEU A 84 1.46 -8.49 -3.12
CA LEU A 84 2.75 -8.47 -2.44
C LEU A 84 2.58 -7.84 -1.06
N ILE A 85 2.63 -8.67 -0.01
CA ILE A 85 2.55 -8.24 1.38
C ILE A 85 3.95 -8.05 1.93
N VAL A 86 4.30 -6.84 2.38
CA VAL A 86 5.68 -6.49 2.77
C VAL A 86 5.72 -6.07 4.23
N GLY A 87 6.31 -6.91 5.09
CA GLY A 87 6.51 -6.59 6.50
C GLY A 87 5.21 -6.21 7.24
N SER A 88 4.08 -6.80 6.82
CA SER A 88 2.76 -6.61 7.40
C SER A 88 2.26 -7.90 8.02
N ARG A 89 1.77 -7.80 9.25
CA ARG A 89 1.08 -8.93 9.90
C ARG A 89 -0.32 -9.15 9.32
N MET A 90 -0.83 -8.23 8.50
CA MET A 90 -2.24 -8.14 8.09
C MET A 90 -3.16 -8.29 9.31
N GLY A 91 -3.16 -7.26 10.15
CA GLY A 91 -3.89 -7.28 11.42
C GLY A 91 -5.40 -7.10 11.25
N GLU A 92 -6.09 -6.86 12.37
CA GLU A 92 -7.52 -6.55 12.41
C GLU A 92 -7.90 -5.41 11.48
N THR A 93 -7.10 -4.34 11.46
CA THR A 93 -7.36 -3.15 10.62
C THR A 93 -7.09 -3.39 9.13
N ASP A 94 -6.39 -4.47 8.80
CA ASP A 94 -6.21 -4.96 7.43
C ASP A 94 -7.18 -6.13 7.16
N TRP A 95 -8.19 -6.33 8.01
CA TRP A 95 -9.20 -7.37 7.92
C TRP A 95 -8.64 -8.79 7.83
N TRP A 96 -7.47 -9.03 8.42
CA TRP A 96 -6.74 -10.31 8.32
C TRP A 96 -6.56 -10.81 6.88
N GLY A 97 -6.53 -9.92 5.88
CA GLY A 97 -6.43 -10.32 4.48
C GLY A 97 -7.68 -11.00 3.89
N LYS A 98 -8.85 -10.83 4.54
CA LYS A 98 -10.11 -11.53 4.21
C LYS A 98 -11.06 -10.67 3.36
N ALA A 99 -11.94 -11.36 2.64
CA ALA A 99 -13.06 -10.75 1.94
C ALA A 99 -14.09 -10.13 2.92
N PRO A 100 -14.77 -9.04 2.55
CA PRO A 100 -14.80 -8.42 1.22
C PRO A 100 -13.68 -7.41 0.94
N ASN A 101 -12.93 -6.97 1.96
CA ASN A 101 -11.88 -5.94 1.84
C ASN A 101 -10.65 -6.43 1.07
N TRP A 102 -10.49 -7.74 0.97
CA TRP A 102 -9.49 -8.41 0.14
C TRP A 102 -10.16 -9.43 -0.79
N ALA A 103 -9.39 -9.96 -1.73
CA ALA A 103 -9.87 -10.94 -2.67
C ALA A 103 -10.36 -12.23 -1.96
N LYS A 104 -11.34 -12.90 -2.57
CA LYS A 104 -11.88 -14.15 -2.07
C LYS A 104 -10.79 -15.23 -2.02
N PRO A 105 -10.89 -16.22 -1.10
CA PRO A 105 -9.96 -17.34 -1.07
C PRO A 105 -9.83 -18.01 -2.44
N GLY A 106 -8.60 -18.19 -2.91
CA GLY A 106 -8.31 -18.82 -4.20
C GLY A 106 -8.36 -17.90 -5.44
N SER A 107 -8.78 -16.63 -5.32
CA SER A 107 -8.83 -15.69 -6.45
C SER A 107 -7.64 -14.73 -6.53
N GLN A 108 -6.70 -14.80 -5.59
CA GLN A 108 -5.53 -13.92 -5.50
C GLN A 108 -4.32 -14.71 -5.03
N ALA A 109 -3.25 -14.70 -5.81
CA ALA A 109 -1.96 -15.23 -5.38
C ALA A 109 -1.31 -14.25 -4.40
N THR A 110 -0.62 -14.77 -3.39
CA THR A 110 0.00 -13.93 -2.35
C THR A 110 1.50 -14.19 -2.29
N ILE A 111 2.27 -13.12 -2.43
CA ILE A 111 3.71 -13.09 -2.14
C ILE A 111 3.85 -12.40 -0.80
N GLN A 112 4.53 -13.02 0.17
CA GLN A 112 4.73 -12.42 1.50
C GLN A 112 6.21 -12.30 1.81
N ILE A 113 6.64 -11.09 2.15
CA ILE A 113 7.97 -10.79 2.71
C ILE A 113 7.80 -10.54 4.20
N ASP A 114 8.50 -11.32 5.01
CA ASP A 114 8.59 -11.12 6.45
C ASP A 114 9.95 -11.62 6.94
N ASN A 115 10.47 -11.05 8.03
CA ASN A 115 11.72 -11.50 8.64
C ASN A 115 11.48 -12.51 9.77
N ASP A 116 10.23 -12.67 10.23
CA ASP A 116 9.81 -13.67 11.19
C ASP A 116 9.04 -14.79 10.49
N GLU A 117 9.63 -15.99 10.47
CA GLU A 117 9.03 -17.19 9.87
C GLU A 117 7.65 -17.49 10.45
N ALA A 118 7.42 -17.19 11.74
CA ALA A 118 6.14 -17.44 12.39
C ALA A 118 5.01 -16.50 11.93
N ARG A 119 5.30 -15.49 11.10
CA ARG A 119 4.28 -14.61 10.48
C ARG A 119 3.84 -15.10 9.10
N LEU A 120 4.63 -15.91 8.43
CA LEU A 120 4.38 -16.32 7.06
C LEU A 120 3.13 -17.22 7.00
N GLY A 121 2.13 -16.81 6.20
CA GLY A 121 0.93 -17.61 5.97
C GLY A 121 -0.09 -17.66 7.12
N VAL A 122 0.08 -16.87 8.19
CA VAL A 122 -0.83 -16.90 9.35
C VAL A 122 -2.25 -16.47 8.99
N ASN A 123 -2.40 -15.37 8.26
CA ASN A 123 -3.70 -14.76 8.00
C ASN A 123 -4.25 -15.04 6.58
N LYS A 124 -3.35 -15.27 5.62
CA LYS A 124 -3.71 -15.52 4.21
C LYS A 124 -2.77 -16.59 3.63
N PRO A 125 -3.27 -17.55 2.82
CA PRO A 125 -2.42 -18.54 2.16
C PRO A 125 -1.35 -17.88 1.28
N VAL A 126 -0.10 -18.29 1.44
CA VAL A 126 1.05 -17.72 0.72
C VAL A 126 1.46 -18.62 -0.44
N THR A 127 1.57 -18.04 -1.63
CA THR A 127 2.05 -18.70 -2.85
C THR A 127 3.57 -18.69 -2.95
N VAL A 128 4.20 -17.58 -2.54
CA VAL A 128 5.65 -17.43 -2.42
C VAL A 128 5.98 -16.69 -1.13
N ALA A 129 6.71 -17.34 -0.24
CA ALA A 129 7.18 -16.76 1.00
C ALA A 129 8.65 -16.37 0.87
N LEU A 130 8.97 -15.11 1.19
CA LEU A 130 10.32 -14.58 1.19
C LEU A 130 10.70 -14.26 2.63
N LEU A 131 11.33 -15.22 3.32
CA LEU A 131 11.88 -15.01 4.66
C LEU A 131 13.13 -14.12 4.56
N ALA A 132 12.97 -12.83 4.76
CA ALA A 132 14.02 -11.83 4.55
C ALA A 132 13.65 -10.48 5.19
N ASP A 133 14.67 -9.66 5.40
CA ASP A 133 14.48 -8.23 5.63
C ASP A 133 13.75 -7.56 4.44
N ALA A 134 12.85 -6.61 4.75
CA ALA A 134 12.01 -5.96 3.75
C ALA A 134 12.82 -5.17 2.71
N LYS A 135 13.88 -4.47 3.13
CA LYS A 135 14.74 -3.68 2.24
C LYS A 135 15.46 -4.56 1.25
N GLU A 136 16.11 -5.61 1.76
CA GLU A 136 16.88 -6.55 0.95
C GLU A 136 15.99 -7.32 -0.05
N ALA A 137 14.80 -7.72 0.38
CA ALA A 137 13.84 -8.41 -0.48
C ALA A 137 13.24 -7.47 -1.55
N LEU A 138 12.85 -6.26 -1.19
CA LEU A 138 12.32 -5.27 -2.15
C LEU A 138 13.39 -4.87 -3.18
N ARG A 139 14.64 -4.66 -2.75
CA ARG A 139 15.75 -4.38 -3.68
C ARG A 139 15.93 -5.51 -4.69
N ALA A 140 16.01 -6.75 -4.20
CA ALA A 140 16.17 -7.92 -5.06
C ALA A 140 14.99 -8.13 -6.02
N LEU A 141 13.76 -7.85 -5.58
CA LEU A 141 12.58 -7.89 -6.45
C LEU A 141 12.63 -6.78 -7.51
N ALA A 142 13.00 -5.56 -7.13
CA ALA A 142 13.12 -4.45 -8.08
C ALA A 142 14.16 -4.75 -9.16
N ASP A 143 15.33 -5.27 -8.78
CA ASP A 143 16.38 -5.69 -9.72
C ASP A 143 15.88 -6.78 -10.67
N ALA A 144 15.22 -7.82 -10.14
CA ALA A 144 14.69 -8.90 -10.96
C ALA A 144 13.55 -8.46 -11.89
N VAL A 145 12.69 -7.53 -11.45
CA VAL A 145 11.64 -6.93 -12.30
C VAL A 145 12.26 -6.10 -13.42
N GLU A 146 13.31 -5.34 -13.13
CA GLU A 146 14.02 -4.55 -14.14
C GLU A 146 14.69 -5.43 -15.20
N GLU A 147 15.30 -6.55 -14.80
CA GLU A 147 15.87 -7.55 -15.71
C GLU A 147 14.83 -8.23 -16.61
N LEU A 148 13.63 -8.50 -16.08
CA LEU A 148 12.51 -9.06 -16.85
C LEU A 148 11.89 -8.04 -17.82
N GLY A 149 12.09 -6.75 -17.57
CA GLY A 149 11.52 -5.65 -18.34
C GLY A 149 10.14 -5.20 -17.86
N ALA A 150 9.66 -4.11 -18.45
CA ALA A 150 8.38 -3.51 -18.06
C ALA A 150 7.20 -4.49 -18.23
N PRO A 151 6.21 -4.49 -17.32
CA PRO A 151 5.01 -5.31 -17.47
C PRO A 151 4.31 -5.07 -18.82
N PRO A 152 3.87 -6.13 -19.53
CA PRO A 152 3.23 -5.98 -20.85
C PRO A 152 1.99 -5.08 -20.83
N ASN A 153 1.27 -5.05 -19.71
CA ASN A 153 0.07 -4.25 -19.50
C ASN A 153 0.32 -2.97 -18.68
N LYS A 154 1.57 -2.48 -18.57
CA LYS A 154 1.94 -1.32 -17.72
C LYS A 154 1.04 -0.10 -17.95
N GLN A 155 0.71 0.23 -19.19
CA GLN A 155 -0.17 1.37 -19.50
C GLN A 155 -1.63 1.17 -19.07
N VAL A 156 -2.10 -0.07 -19.02
CA VAL A 156 -3.43 -0.37 -18.47
C VAL A 156 -3.43 -0.15 -16.96
N ARG A 157 -2.35 -0.57 -16.27
CA ARG A 157 -2.20 -0.36 -14.83
C ARG A 157 -2.10 1.12 -14.46
N ILE A 158 -1.34 1.92 -15.23
CA ILE A 158 -1.25 3.37 -15.04
C ILE A 158 -2.63 4.04 -15.15
N LYS A 159 -3.43 3.69 -16.16
CA LYS A 159 -4.80 4.20 -16.29
C LYS A 159 -5.70 3.82 -15.11
N ALA A 160 -5.52 2.62 -14.54
CA ALA A 160 -6.25 2.22 -13.34
C ALA A 160 -5.85 3.07 -12.13
N LEU A 161 -4.55 3.34 -11.95
CA LEU A 161 -4.05 4.26 -10.90
C LEU A 161 -4.63 5.66 -11.03
N GLU A 162 -4.66 6.22 -12.24
CA GLU A 162 -5.29 7.53 -12.52
C GLU A 162 -6.78 7.51 -12.15
N GLY A 163 -7.49 6.42 -12.45
CA GLY A 163 -8.88 6.22 -12.07
C GLY A 163 -9.10 6.21 -10.56
N TRP A 164 -8.30 5.42 -9.83
CA TRP A 164 -8.37 5.35 -8.36
C TRP A 164 -7.98 6.67 -7.69
N ARG A 165 -7.00 7.40 -8.24
CA ARG A 165 -6.65 8.75 -7.78
C ARG A 165 -7.82 9.70 -7.96
N ALA A 166 -8.45 9.73 -9.14
CA ALA A 166 -9.60 10.58 -9.40
C ALA A 166 -10.81 10.25 -8.49
N GLN A 167 -11.04 8.95 -8.22
CA GLN A 167 -12.06 8.50 -7.28
C GLN A 167 -11.76 9.01 -5.86
N TRP A 168 -10.52 8.88 -5.39
CA TRP A 168 -10.11 9.40 -4.09
C TRP A 168 -10.26 10.93 -4.01
N ASP A 169 -9.80 11.67 -5.02
CA ASP A 169 -9.91 13.13 -5.06
C ASP A 169 -11.38 13.59 -4.98
N ALA A 170 -12.28 12.89 -5.67
CA ALA A 170 -13.72 13.16 -5.61
C ALA A 170 -14.33 12.87 -4.23
N GLU A 171 -13.93 11.80 -3.57
CA GLU A 171 -14.36 11.51 -2.19
C GLU A 171 -13.78 12.53 -1.20
N ARG A 172 -12.49 12.88 -1.34
CA ARG A 172 -11.84 13.86 -0.49
C ARG A 172 -12.50 15.23 -0.59
N ALA A 173 -12.85 15.67 -1.80
CA ALA A 173 -13.59 16.91 -2.02
C ALA A 173 -14.95 16.94 -1.30
N LYS A 174 -15.60 15.80 -1.09
CA LYS A 174 -16.83 15.72 -0.29
C LYS A 174 -16.53 15.84 1.21
N LEU A 175 -15.48 15.16 1.68
CA LEU A 175 -15.03 15.19 3.07
C LEU A 175 -14.56 16.58 3.51
N ASP A 176 -14.03 17.39 2.59
CA ASP A 176 -13.56 18.74 2.90
C ASP A 176 -14.69 19.79 2.93
N LYS A 177 -15.92 19.49 2.45
CA LYS A 177 -17.05 20.44 2.46
C LYS A 177 -17.34 21.08 3.83
N PRO A 178 -17.34 20.34 4.96
CA PRO A 178 -17.58 20.93 6.27
C PRO A 178 -16.52 21.96 6.69
N LEU A 179 -15.32 21.94 6.10
CA LEU A 179 -14.26 22.91 6.39
C LEU A 179 -14.59 24.32 5.90
N ALA A 180 -15.60 24.49 5.04
CA ALA A 180 -16.06 25.82 4.61
C ALA A 180 -16.77 26.61 5.73
N SER A 181 -17.17 25.94 6.82
CA SER A 181 -17.85 26.57 7.95
C SER A 181 -16.90 26.76 9.14
N HIS A 182 -16.86 27.99 9.67
CA HIS A 182 -16.07 28.37 10.85
C HIS A 182 -16.95 28.67 12.08
N GLY A 183 -18.16 28.10 12.12
CA GLY A 183 -19.12 28.30 13.22
C GLY A 183 -18.74 27.58 14.53
N ALA A 184 -19.53 27.81 15.57
CA ALA A 184 -19.39 27.13 16.87
C ALA A 184 -20.49 26.06 17.06
N PRO A 185 -20.14 24.82 17.46
CA PRO A 185 -18.78 24.32 17.71
C PRO A 185 -17.97 24.09 16.41
N VAL A 186 -16.65 24.22 16.50
CA VAL A 186 -15.73 24.05 15.36
C VAL A 186 -15.67 22.59 14.96
N HIS A 187 -15.71 22.31 13.65
CA HIS A 187 -15.52 20.97 13.12
C HIS A 187 -14.07 20.50 13.39
N PRO A 188 -13.84 19.29 13.95
CA PRO A 188 -12.52 18.86 14.40
C PRO A 188 -11.47 18.82 13.29
N ALA A 189 -11.87 18.56 12.04
CA ALA A 189 -10.96 18.54 10.89
C ALA A 189 -10.30 19.91 10.57
N HIS A 190 -10.76 21.03 11.13
CA HIS A 190 -10.08 22.32 11.01
C HIS A 190 -8.66 22.28 11.58
N VAL A 191 -8.45 21.58 12.70
CA VAL A 191 -7.14 21.50 13.36
C VAL A 191 -6.09 20.87 12.44
N PRO A 192 -6.25 19.63 11.92
CA PRO A 192 -5.26 19.03 11.03
C PRO A 192 -5.15 19.76 9.70
N SER A 193 -6.24 20.32 9.16
CA SER A 193 -6.21 21.08 7.89
C SER A 193 -5.35 22.35 8.02
N ILE A 194 -5.55 23.13 9.08
CA ILE A 194 -4.74 24.33 9.35
C ILE A 194 -3.29 23.93 9.63
N ALA A 195 -3.08 22.91 10.47
CA ALA A 195 -1.74 22.44 10.81
C ALA A 195 -0.97 22.02 9.53
N GLN A 196 -1.60 21.29 8.61
CA GLN A 196 -0.98 20.91 7.33
C GLN A 196 -0.57 22.12 6.47
N SER A 197 -1.30 23.23 6.54
CA SER A 197 -1.00 24.44 5.74
C SER A 197 0.13 25.31 6.30
N VAL A 198 0.50 25.14 7.57
CA VAL A 198 1.52 25.97 8.25
C VAL A 198 2.76 25.20 8.67
N MET A 199 2.66 23.88 8.81
CA MET A 199 3.76 23.04 9.27
C MET A 199 4.68 22.64 8.09
N PRO A 200 6.01 22.50 8.32
CA PRO A 200 6.95 21.97 7.33
C PRO A 200 6.61 20.54 6.85
N GLU A 201 7.09 20.17 5.67
CA GLU A 201 6.87 18.83 5.08
C GLU A 201 7.49 17.70 5.90
N ASP A 202 8.58 17.95 6.62
CA ASP A 202 9.28 16.99 7.49
C ASP A 202 8.70 16.91 8.92
N THR A 203 7.51 17.49 9.15
CA THR A 203 6.84 17.45 10.44
C THR A 203 6.43 16.02 10.82
N VAL A 204 6.83 15.60 12.02
CA VAL A 204 6.38 14.32 12.60
C VAL A 204 4.99 14.51 13.21
N TRP A 205 4.01 13.82 12.64
CA TRP A 205 2.64 13.83 13.12
C TRP A 205 2.37 12.68 14.09
N VAL A 206 1.77 13.00 15.24
CA VAL A 206 1.33 12.01 16.23
C VAL A 206 -0.18 12.08 16.35
N PHE A 207 -0.84 10.96 16.07
CA PHE A 207 -2.30 10.83 16.14
C PHE A 207 -2.67 9.80 17.21
N ASP A 208 -3.64 10.16 18.05
CA ASP A 208 -4.32 9.24 18.95
C ASP A 208 -5.77 9.02 18.46
N GLY A 209 -6.39 7.91 18.87
CA GLY A 209 -7.68 7.46 18.39
C GLY A 209 -8.84 8.42 18.71
N GLY A 210 -9.93 8.25 17.96
CA GLY A 210 -11.16 9.04 18.10
C GLY A 210 -11.56 9.73 16.79
N ASN A 211 -12.50 10.67 16.86
CA ASN A 211 -13.05 11.35 15.69
C ASN A 211 -12.06 12.31 14.99
N THR A 212 -10.84 12.44 15.51
CA THR A 212 -9.77 13.33 15.04
C THR A 212 -8.58 12.57 14.44
N ALA A 213 -8.63 11.24 14.39
CA ALA A 213 -7.47 10.37 14.10
C ALA A 213 -7.28 9.98 12.62
N VAL A 214 -8.11 10.53 11.72
CA VAL A 214 -8.22 10.17 10.30
C VAL A 214 -7.78 11.28 9.37
#